data_AF-A0A7S0RC53-F1
#
_entry.id   AF-A0A7S0RC53-F1
#
_cell.length_a   1.000
_cell.length_b   1.000
_cell.length_c   1.000
_cell.angle_alpha   90.00
_cell.angle_beta   90.00
_cell.angle_gamma   90.00
#
_symmetry.space_group_name_H-M   'P 1'
#
loop_
_entity.id
_entity.type
_entity.pdbx_description
1 polymer ?
#
loop_
_entity_poly.entity_id
_entity_poly.type
_entity_poly.pdbx_seq_one_letter_code
_entity_poly.pdbx_strand_id
1 'polypeptide(L)'
;GRQLGQERMSLDCCGLVRKVAREMSGVLGFRLGRGNQSYQYDTLPLRVDSALKLEPGDLVFYSGTYLNPLSKPHPFHMTHVEIFIGGATGEATIGSRERQKWVMEYDSYAFKPKRWTLIQHFYVKIDTW
;
A
#
# COMPACT_ATOMS: atom_id res chain seq x y z
N GLY A 1 -6.68 13.31 -5.53
CA GLY A 1 -5.91 12.21 -6.13
C GLY A 1 -5.93 12.35 -7.63
N ARG A 2 -4.77 12.24 -8.29
CA ARG A 2 -4.58 12.32 -9.74
C ARG A 2 -4.57 10.92 -10.34
N GLN A 3 -5.39 10.67 -11.35
CA GLN A 3 -5.42 9.37 -12.03
C GLN A 3 -4.16 9.17 -12.89
N LEU A 4 -3.50 8.00 -12.77
CA LEU A 4 -2.21 7.71 -13.42
C LEU A 4 -2.30 6.86 -14.70
N GLY A 5 -3.50 6.65 -15.23
CA GLY A 5 -3.70 5.92 -16.49
C GLY A 5 -5.14 6.00 -16.97
N GLN A 6 -5.36 5.91 -18.27
CA GLN A 6 -6.70 6.03 -18.86
C GLN A 6 -7.51 4.73 -18.73
N GLU A 7 -6.84 3.59 -18.54
CA GLU A 7 -7.48 2.29 -18.45
C GLU A 7 -7.78 1.86 -17.01
N ARG A 8 -8.93 1.21 -16.84
CA ARG A 8 -9.39 0.66 -15.57
C ARG A 8 -8.58 -0.59 -15.23
N MET A 9 -7.44 -0.41 -14.59
CA MET A 9 -6.72 -1.50 -13.95
C MET A 9 -7.59 -1.98 -12.77
N SER A 10 -8.33 -3.08 -12.96
CA SER A 10 -9.16 -3.71 -11.92
C SER A 10 -8.31 -4.36 -10.81
N LEU A 11 -7.31 -3.64 -10.32
CA LEU A 11 -6.38 -4.04 -9.28
C LEU A 11 -6.91 -3.55 -7.92
N ASP A 12 -6.92 -4.46 -6.95
CA ASP A 12 -6.99 -4.10 -5.53
C ASP A 12 -5.62 -3.56 -5.07
N CYS A 13 -5.57 -3.02 -3.84
CA CYS A 13 -4.35 -2.42 -3.29
C CYS A 13 -3.16 -3.38 -3.27
N CYS A 14 -3.36 -4.61 -2.81
CA CYS A 14 -2.32 -5.62 -2.77
C CYS A 14 -1.99 -6.19 -4.18
N GLY A 15 -2.93 -6.17 -5.12
CA GLY A 15 -2.72 -6.51 -6.53
C GLY A 15 -1.86 -5.51 -7.27
N LEU A 16 -2.03 -4.21 -6.98
CA LEU A 16 -1.16 -3.15 -7.51
C LEU A 16 0.29 -3.38 -7.09
N VAL A 17 0.54 -3.51 -5.78
CA VAL A 17 1.88 -3.73 -5.24
C VAL A 17 2.50 -5.01 -5.83
N ARG A 18 1.75 -6.12 -5.89
CA ARG A 18 2.23 -7.37 -6.52
C ARG A 18 2.61 -7.20 -7.98
N LYS A 19 1.82 -6.46 -8.75
CA LYS A 19 2.10 -6.23 -10.18
C LYS A 19 3.43 -5.49 -10.33
N VAL A 20 3.57 -4.36 -9.62
CA VAL A 20 4.76 -3.51 -9.67
C VAL A 20 6.00 -4.27 -9.18
N ALA A 21 5.95 -4.89 -7.99
CA ALA A 21 7.08 -5.63 -7.44
C ALA A 21 7.50 -6.82 -8.33
N ARG A 22 6.54 -7.47 -9.02
CA ARG A 22 6.87 -8.54 -9.96
C ARG A 22 7.58 -8.01 -11.20
N GLU A 23 7.12 -6.89 -11.76
CA GLU A 23 7.76 -6.23 -12.90
C GLU A 23 9.15 -5.71 -12.53
N MET A 24 9.34 -5.28 -11.28
CA MET A 24 10.62 -4.82 -10.74
C MET A 24 11.50 -5.91 -10.13
N SER A 25 11.11 -7.20 -10.21
CA SER A 25 11.80 -8.28 -9.49
C SER A 25 13.27 -8.43 -9.84
N GLY A 26 13.67 -8.09 -11.08
CA GLY A 26 15.08 -8.08 -11.49
C GLY A 26 15.91 -6.99 -10.82
N VAL A 27 15.29 -5.87 -10.44
CA VAL A 27 15.94 -4.76 -9.71
C VAL A 27 15.91 -5.01 -8.21
N LEU A 28 14.76 -5.43 -7.68
CA LEU A 28 14.57 -5.70 -6.25
C LEU A 28 15.31 -6.96 -5.76
N GLY A 29 15.72 -7.85 -6.66
CA GLY A 29 16.39 -9.11 -6.29
C GLY A 29 15.47 -10.13 -5.60
N PHE A 30 14.17 -9.86 -5.47
CA PHE A 30 13.18 -10.79 -4.91
C PHE A 30 11.84 -10.71 -5.64
N ARG A 31 10.95 -11.65 -5.32
CA ARG A 31 9.60 -11.71 -5.86
C ARG A 31 8.57 -11.88 -4.74
N LEU A 32 7.62 -10.95 -4.65
CA LEU A 32 6.47 -11.10 -3.77
C LEU A 32 5.58 -12.27 -4.22
N GLY A 33 5.17 -13.09 -3.26
CA GLY A 33 4.21 -14.17 -3.46
C GLY A 33 2.79 -13.68 -3.77
N ARG A 34 1.85 -14.63 -3.92
CA ARG A 34 0.48 -14.35 -4.37
C ARG A 34 -0.45 -13.81 -3.28
N GLY A 35 0.02 -13.66 -2.05
CA GLY A 35 -0.81 -13.31 -0.89
C GLY A 35 -1.37 -11.88 -0.92
N ASN A 36 -2.21 -11.59 0.08
CA ASN A 36 -2.86 -10.29 0.26
C ASN A 36 -1.93 -9.28 0.98
N GLN A 37 -2.48 -8.13 1.40
CA GLN A 37 -1.74 -7.10 2.12
C GLN A 37 -1.13 -7.61 3.45
N SER A 38 -1.81 -8.51 4.18
CA SER A 38 -1.23 -9.10 5.40
C SER A 38 -0.01 -9.96 5.10
N TYR A 39 -0.07 -10.76 4.02
CA TYR A 39 1.08 -11.54 3.57
C TYR A 39 2.24 -10.64 3.14
N GLN A 40 1.96 -9.59 2.35
CA GLN A 40 3.01 -8.65 1.90
C GLN A 40 3.69 -7.97 3.09
N TYR A 41 2.90 -7.53 4.06
CA TYR A 41 3.42 -7.03 5.32
C TYR A 41 4.33 -8.07 5.97
N ASP A 42 3.83 -9.26 6.26
CA ASP A 42 4.58 -10.32 6.95
C ASP A 42 5.90 -10.71 6.25
N THR A 43 5.94 -10.68 4.92
CA THR A 43 7.13 -11.07 4.14
C THR A 43 8.21 -10.02 4.01
N LEU A 44 7.89 -8.74 4.22
CA LEU A 44 8.87 -7.66 4.10
C LEU A 44 9.52 -7.41 5.46
N PRO A 45 10.85 -7.52 5.60
CA PRO A 45 11.50 -7.61 6.92
C PRO A 45 11.74 -6.25 7.59
N LEU A 46 11.89 -5.19 6.80
CA LEU A 46 12.35 -3.90 7.31
C LEU A 46 11.18 -2.96 7.62
N ARG A 47 11.25 -2.36 8.81
CA ARG A 47 10.24 -1.45 9.36
C ARG A 47 10.92 -0.18 9.85
N VAL A 48 10.27 0.95 9.62
CA VAL A 48 10.68 2.23 10.19
C VAL A 48 9.56 2.79 11.07
N ASP A 49 9.95 3.59 12.05
CA ASP A 49 9.09 4.21 13.06
C ASP A 49 8.32 5.44 12.54
N SER A 50 8.74 6.00 11.41
CA SER A 50 8.19 7.24 10.86
C SER A 50 8.19 7.26 9.34
N ALA A 51 7.16 7.89 8.76
CA ALA A 51 7.08 8.15 7.32
C ALA A 51 8.28 8.97 6.80
N LEU A 52 8.93 9.78 7.65
CA LEU A 52 10.11 10.56 7.28
C LEU A 52 11.32 9.71 6.87
N LYS A 53 11.33 8.43 7.27
CA LYS A 53 12.38 7.47 6.92
C LYS A 53 12.01 6.62 5.70
N LEU A 54 10.86 6.87 5.07
CA LEU A 54 10.47 6.23 3.82
C LEU A 54 11.17 6.88 2.64
N GLU A 55 11.50 6.06 1.66
CA GLU A 55 12.04 6.44 0.38
C GLU A 55 11.03 6.09 -0.73
N PRO A 56 11.05 6.78 -1.88
CA PRO A 56 10.17 6.45 -2.99
C PRO A 56 10.28 4.98 -3.39
N GLY A 57 9.14 4.29 -3.42
CA GLY A 57 9.03 2.85 -3.66
C GLY A 57 8.69 2.03 -2.42
N ASP A 58 8.96 2.55 -1.23
CA ASP A 58 8.57 1.90 0.03
C ASP A 58 7.06 1.82 0.19
N LEU A 59 6.59 1.06 1.18
CA LEU A 59 5.17 0.78 1.36
C LEU A 59 4.62 1.37 2.65
N VAL A 60 3.43 1.94 2.55
CA VAL A 60 2.60 2.33 3.70
C VAL A 60 1.46 1.34 3.84
N PHE A 61 1.46 0.61 4.94
CA PHE A 61 0.42 -0.35 5.29
C PHE A 61 -0.54 0.27 6.31
N TYR A 62 -1.82 -0.07 6.19
CA TYR A 62 -2.87 0.48 7.03
C TYR A 62 -3.51 -0.64 7.83
N SER A 63 -3.44 -0.51 9.15
CA SER A 63 -4.20 -1.35 10.07
C SER A 63 -5.49 -0.65 10.47
N GLY A 64 -6.60 -1.38 10.46
CA GLY A 64 -7.89 -0.82 10.80
C GLY A 64 -8.98 -1.85 11.05
N THR A 65 -10.08 -1.37 11.61
CA THR A 65 -11.28 -2.17 11.84
C THR A 65 -12.32 -1.85 10.77
N TYR A 66 -12.81 -2.86 10.05
CA TYR A 66 -13.86 -2.65 9.06
C TYR A 66 -15.16 -2.17 9.71
N LEU A 67 -15.83 -1.20 9.09
CA LEU A 67 -17.11 -0.66 9.57
C LEU A 67 -18.27 -1.65 9.35
N ASN A 68 -18.16 -2.51 8.33
CA ASN A 68 -19.13 -3.56 8.08
C ASN A 68 -18.71 -4.82 8.87
N PRO A 69 -19.52 -5.27 9.86
CA PRO A 69 -19.19 -6.42 10.71
C PRO A 69 -19.11 -7.75 9.96
N LEU A 70 -19.70 -7.84 8.76
CA LEU A 70 -19.60 -9.02 7.90
C LEU A 70 -18.28 -9.10 7.12
N SER A 71 -17.44 -8.06 7.20
CA SER A 71 -16.16 -8.04 6.50
C SER A 71 -15.18 -8.99 7.17
N LYS A 72 -14.55 -9.86 6.37
CA LYS A 72 -13.54 -10.78 6.88
C LYS A 72 -12.35 -10.00 7.46
N PRO A 73 -12.01 -10.19 8.75
CA PRO A 73 -10.79 -9.61 9.29
C PRO A 73 -9.56 -10.29 8.67
N HIS A 74 -8.50 -9.50 8.51
CA HIS A 74 -7.20 -9.99 8.07
C HIS A 74 -6.20 -9.97 9.22
N PRO A 75 -5.16 -10.83 9.21
CA PRO A 75 -4.08 -10.77 10.19
C PRO A 75 -3.51 -9.35 10.29
N PHE A 76 -3.12 -8.98 11.52
CA PHE A 76 -2.64 -7.63 11.87
C PHE A 76 -3.63 -6.50 11.62
N HIS A 77 -4.93 -6.83 11.48
CA HIS A 77 -5.97 -5.89 11.08
C HIS A 77 -5.64 -5.17 9.76
N MET A 78 -4.92 -5.82 8.85
CA MET A 78 -4.41 -5.16 7.66
C MET A 78 -5.51 -4.91 6.64
N THR A 79 -5.83 -3.63 6.40
CA THR A 79 -6.96 -3.22 5.55
C THR A 79 -6.52 -2.70 4.18
N HIS A 80 -5.33 -2.11 4.08
CA HIS A 80 -4.87 -1.43 2.86
C HIS A 80 -3.34 -1.34 2.78
N VAL A 81 -2.83 -1.10 1.57
CA VAL A 81 -1.42 -0.82 1.30
C VAL A 81 -1.28 0.17 0.14
N GLU A 82 -0.32 1.08 0.22
CA GLU A 82 0.03 2.05 -0.82
C GLU A 82 1.54 2.14 -1.01
N ILE A 83 1.96 2.56 -2.20
CA ILE A 83 3.37 2.79 -2.53
C ILE A 83 3.68 4.25 -2.21
N PHE A 84 4.65 4.49 -1.34
CA PHE A 84 5.15 5.82 -1.00
C PHE A 84 5.98 6.38 -2.15
N ILE A 85 5.78 7.66 -2.46
CA ILE A 85 6.58 8.38 -3.46
C ILE A 85 7.15 9.68 -2.91
N GLY A 86 6.74 10.12 -1.72
CA GLY A 86 7.10 11.41 -1.12
C GLY A 86 6.46 12.59 -1.86
N GLY A 87 6.69 12.71 -3.17
CA GLY A 87 6.17 13.77 -4.02
C GLY A 87 6.53 15.18 -3.50
N ALA A 88 5.82 16.19 -4.01
CA ALA A 88 6.04 17.57 -3.58
C ALA A 88 5.63 17.85 -2.12
N THR A 89 4.76 17.01 -1.56
CA THR A 89 4.23 17.14 -0.20
C THR A 89 5.09 16.46 0.87
N GLY A 90 6.02 15.59 0.47
CA GLY A 90 6.73 14.69 1.37
C GLY A 90 5.89 13.50 1.86
N GLU A 91 4.62 13.39 1.46
CA GLU A 91 3.70 12.34 1.93
C GLU A 91 2.98 11.60 0.81
N ALA A 92 3.25 11.95 -0.46
CA ALA A 92 2.47 11.46 -1.57
C ALA A 92 2.61 9.94 -1.75
N THR A 93 1.54 9.33 -2.25
CA THR A 93 1.43 7.88 -2.45
C THR A 93 0.75 7.53 -3.77
N ILE A 94 1.04 6.33 -4.28
CA ILE A 94 0.29 5.70 -5.36
C ILE A 94 -0.51 4.55 -4.77
N GLY A 95 -1.83 4.56 -5.01
CA GLY A 95 -2.73 3.58 -4.40
C GLY A 95 -3.99 3.30 -5.19
N SER A 96 -4.64 2.19 -4.85
CA SER A 96 -5.97 1.81 -5.33
C SER A 96 -6.97 1.86 -4.16
N ARG A 97 -7.36 3.08 -3.75
CA ARG A 97 -8.33 3.29 -2.63
C ARG A 97 -9.76 2.92 -3.03
N GLU A 98 -10.09 3.08 -4.31
CA GLU A 98 -11.41 2.75 -4.85
C GLU A 98 -11.40 1.35 -5.46
N ARG A 99 -12.14 0.44 -4.82
CA ARG A 99 -12.23 -0.97 -5.24
C ARG A 99 -12.52 -1.07 -6.74
N GLN A 100 -11.62 -1.73 -7.48
CA GLN A 100 -11.73 -2.00 -8.91
C GLN A 100 -11.83 -0.76 -9.78
N LYS A 101 -11.26 0.40 -9.44
CA LYS A 101 -11.31 1.56 -10.33
C LYS A 101 -9.93 1.96 -10.84
N TRP A 102 -9.31 2.91 -10.17
CA TRP A 102 -8.19 3.67 -10.71
C TRP A 102 -7.01 3.56 -9.77
N VAL A 103 -5.84 3.34 -10.37
CA VAL A 103 -4.57 3.66 -9.71
C VAL A 103 -4.46 5.18 -9.75
N MET A 104 -4.36 5.77 -8.57
CA MET A 104 -4.25 7.22 -8.41
C MET A 104 -3.05 7.55 -7.55
N GLU A 105 -2.47 8.69 -7.87
CA GLU A 105 -1.57 9.41 -6.98
C GLU A 105 -2.41 10.22 -5.98
N TYR A 106 -2.01 10.22 -4.72
CA TYR A 106 -2.63 11.01 -3.66
C TYR A 106 -1.57 11.87 -3.01
N ASP A 107 -1.97 13.06 -2.59
CA ASP A 107 -1.07 14.05 -1.99
C ASP A 107 -0.55 13.62 -0.62
N SER A 108 -1.23 12.70 0.05
CA SER A 108 -0.80 12.17 1.35
C SER A 108 -1.27 10.73 1.56
N TYR A 109 -0.45 9.93 2.24
CA TYR A 109 -0.83 8.65 2.84
C TYR A 109 -1.85 8.84 3.98
N ALA A 110 -1.88 10.00 4.64
CA ALA A 110 -2.83 10.28 5.70
C ALA A 110 -4.19 10.69 5.11
N PHE A 111 -5.14 9.76 5.05
CA PHE A 111 -6.51 10.05 4.63
C PHE A 111 -7.53 9.41 5.56
N LYS A 112 -8.76 9.94 5.53
CA LYS A 112 -9.89 9.34 6.25
C LYS A 112 -10.55 8.23 5.40
N PRO A 113 -10.35 6.95 5.71
CA PRO A 113 -11.03 5.85 5.03
C PRO A 113 -12.55 5.89 5.23
N LYS A 114 -13.29 5.43 4.22
CA LYS A 114 -14.77 5.35 4.25
C LYS A 114 -15.34 4.00 4.71
N ARG A 115 -14.51 2.95 4.80
CA ARG A 115 -14.94 1.55 4.98
C ARG A 115 -14.35 0.86 6.21
N TRP A 116 -13.38 1.50 6.84
CA TRP A 116 -12.70 1.01 8.02
C TRP A 116 -12.26 2.20 8.86
N THR A 117 -12.02 1.99 10.14
CA THR A 117 -11.45 2.99 11.05
C THR A 117 -9.96 2.71 11.15
N LEU A 118 -9.13 3.75 10.95
CA LEU A 118 -7.67 3.62 11.07
C LEU A 118 -7.30 3.36 12.54
N ILE A 119 -6.45 2.35 12.75
CA ILE A 119 -5.78 2.09 14.03
C ILE A 119 -4.37 2.68 13.96
N GLN A 120 -3.59 2.31 12.95
CA GLN A 120 -2.21 2.77 12.78
C GLN A 120 -1.72 2.58 11.35
N HIS A 121 -0.69 3.35 10.98
CA HIS A 121 0.12 3.13 9.80
C HIS A 121 1.34 2.29 10.16
N PHE A 122 1.77 1.43 9.23
CA PHE A 122 3.08 0.80 9.28
C PHE A 122 3.90 1.21 8.08
N TYR A 123 5.14 1.58 8.33
CA TYR A 123 6.08 2.08 7.33
C TYR A 123 7.12 1.00 7.04
N VAL A 124 7.14 0.53 5.80
CA VAL A 124 7.82 -0.71 5.41
C VAL A 124 8.78 -0.42 4.27
N LYS A 125 10.05 -0.78 4.44
CA LYS A 125 10.99 -0.72 3.32
C LYS A 125 10.69 -1.82 2.32
N ILE A 126 10.68 -1.49 1.03
CA ILE A 126 10.57 -2.50 -0.03
C ILE A 126 11.91 -3.17 -0.32
N ASP A 127 13.01 -2.43 -0.14
CA ASP A 127 14.38 -2.88 -0.40
C ASP A 127 15.24 -2.75 0.85
N THR A 128 16.36 -3.47 0.89
CA THR A 128 17.27 -3.53 2.03
C THR A 128 18.40 -2.50 2.02
N TRP A 129 18.57 -1.75 0.92
CA TRP A 129 19.59 -0.72 0.62
C TRP A 129 21.01 -1.00 1.15
#